data_AF-A0A949HR40-F1
#
_entry.id   AF-A0A949HR40-F1
#
_cell.length_a   1.000
_cell.length_b   1.000
_cell.length_c   1.000
_cell.angle_alpha   90.00
_cell.angle_beta   90.00
_cell.angle_gamma   90.00
#
_symmetry.space_group_name_H-M   'P 1'
#
loop_
_entity.id
_entity.type
_entity.pdbx_description
1 polymer ?
#
loop_
_entity_poly.entity_id
_entity_poly.type
_entity_poly.pdbx_seq_one_letter_code
_entity_poly.pdbx_strand_id
1 'polypeptide(L)'
;MWRGLILAVAAMTVANTVSLGDESAVVDLNYVARQALDRARRPFRSPSLDLPSVLRTLNYDQYRQIRFRRGQALWTSGDLPFRVEFFHPGYLYQDPVHLY
;
A
#
# COMPACT_ATOMS: atom_id res chain seq x y z
N MET A 1 -59.42 2.24 7.58
CA MET A 1 -58.83 1.53 8.72
C MET A 1 -58.17 0.25 8.20
N TRP A 2 -56.85 0.25 8.04
CA TRP A 2 -56.02 -0.97 8.03
C TRP A 2 -54.60 -0.54 8.41
N ARG A 3 -54.08 -1.12 9.50
CA ARG A 3 -52.75 -0.86 10.08
C ARG A 3 -51.83 -2.03 9.68
N GLY A 4 -50.53 -1.77 9.58
CA GLY A 4 -49.48 -2.79 9.49
C GLY A 4 -48.87 -2.88 8.08
N LEU A 5 -47.56 -2.99 7.88
CA LEU A 5 -46.46 -3.40 8.76
C LEU A 5 -45.18 -2.66 8.30
N ILE A 6 -44.40 -2.15 9.25
CA ILE A 6 -43.05 -1.63 9.00
C ILE A 6 -42.10 -2.84 8.97
N LEU A 7 -41.48 -3.13 7.83
CA LEU A 7 -40.29 -3.98 7.78
C LEU A 7 -39.07 -3.06 7.91
N ALA A 8 -38.49 -3.00 9.11
CA ALA A 8 -37.18 -2.41 9.32
C ALA A 8 -36.13 -3.44 8.90
N VAL A 9 -35.55 -3.27 7.72
CA VAL A 9 -34.36 -4.02 7.31
C VAL A 9 -33.17 -3.38 8.02
N ALA A 10 -32.73 -4.04 9.10
CA ALA A 10 -31.48 -3.69 9.77
C ALA A 10 -30.31 -4.13 8.87
N ALA A 11 -29.74 -3.18 8.14
CA ALA A 11 -28.47 -3.38 7.46
C ALA A 11 -27.36 -3.42 8.52
N MET A 12 -26.96 -4.62 8.98
CA MET A 12 -25.71 -4.80 9.71
C MET A 12 -24.56 -4.61 8.73
N THR A 13 -24.05 -3.38 8.63
CA THR A 13 -22.73 -3.13 8.06
C THR A 13 -21.68 -3.64 9.05
N VAL A 14 -21.08 -4.80 8.76
CA VAL A 14 -19.88 -5.25 9.45
C VAL A 14 -18.75 -4.32 9.04
N ALA A 15 -18.41 -3.38 9.91
CA ALA A 15 -17.18 -2.62 9.79
C ALA A 15 -16.02 -3.57 10.07
N ASN A 16 -15.38 -4.09 9.03
CA ASN A 16 -14.10 -4.77 9.16
C ASN A 16 -13.08 -3.72 9.62
N THR A 17 -12.83 -3.66 10.93
CA THR A 17 -11.69 -2.94 11.48
C THR A 17 -10.44 -3.72 11.07
N VAL A 18 -9.72 -3.23 10.06
CA VAL A 18 -8.38 -3.69 9.75
C VAL A 18 -7.52 -3.34 10.96
N SER A 19 -7.26 -4.34 11.80
CA SER A 19 -6.25 -4.22 12.85
C SER A 19 -4.90 -4.14 12.16
N LEU A 20 -4.39 -2.93 12.00
CA LEU A 20 -2.98 -2.69 11.70
C LEU A 20 -2.22 -3.02 12.99
N GLY A 21 -2.03 -4.32 13.24
CA GLY A 21 -1.20 -4.77 14.34
C GLY A 21 0.19 -4.21 14.13
N ASP A 22 0.65 -3.41 15.07
CA ASP A 22 2.01 -2.88 15.11
C ASP A 22 2.94 -4.06 15.45
N GLU A 23 3.25 -4.88 14.44
CA GLU A 23 4.11 -6.04 14.58
C GLU A 23 5.55 -5.53 14.77
N SER A 24 5.93 -5.35 16.04
CA SER A 24 7.32 -5.09 16.43
C SER A 24 8.15 -6.35 16.14
N ALA A 25 8.66 -6.45 14.92
CA ALA A 25 9.61 -7.47 14.53
C ALA A 25 11.04 -6.91 14.60
N VAL A 26 11.97 -7.69 15.18
CA VAL A 26 13.40 -7.43 14.99
C VAL A 26 13.74 -7.80 13.55
N VAL A 27 13.94 -6.78 12.71
CA VAL A 27 14.28 -6.95 11.29
C VAL A 27 15.80 -7.16 11.16
N ASP A 28 16.22 -8.42 11.23
CA ASP A 28 17.58 -8.85 10.92
C ASP A 28 17.61 -9.72 9.63
N LEU A 29 18.79 -10.18 9.24
CA LEU A 29 18.93 -11.02 8.04
C LEU A 29 18.19 -12.36 8.19
N ASN A 30 18.10 -12.92 9.40
CA ASN A 30 17.38 -14.16 9.65
C ASN A 30 15.87 -13.99 9.53
N TYR A 31 15.33 -12.85 9.96
CA TYR A 31 13.93 -12.47 9.75
C TYR A 31 13.61 -12.43 8.26
N VAL A 32 14.42 -11.73 7.47
CA VAL A 32 14.24 -11.63 6.00
C VAL A 32 14.35 -13.02 5.34
N ALA A 33 15.34 -13.83 5.73
CA ALA A 33 15.51 -15.18 5.19
C ALA A 33 14.31 -16.09 5.49
N ARG A 34 13.74 -16.02 6.70
CA ARG A 34 12.53 -16.77 7.08
C ARG A 34 11.32 -16.33 6.26
N GLN A 35 11.11 -15.02 6.08
CA GLN A 35 10.02 -14.49 5.25
C GLN A 35 10.15 -14.93 3.78
N ALA A 36 11.37 -14.90 3.24
CA ALA A 36 11.65 -15.40 1.89
C ALA A 36 11.37 -16.91 1.75
N LEU A 37 11.79 -17.73 2.72
CA LEU A 37 11.55 -19.18 2.73
C LEU A 37 10.05 -19.51 2.81
N ASP A 38 9.30 -18.80 3.65
CA ASP A 38 7.85 -18.99 3.76
C ASP A 38 7.12 -18.67 2.43
N ARG A 39 7.52 -17.56 1.77
CA ARG A 39 6.97 -17.21 0.45
C ARG A 39 7.33 -18.23 -0.63
N ALA A 40 8.56 -18.76 -0.62
CA ALA A 40 9.01 -19.75 -1.59
C ALA A 40 8.26 -21.09 -1.51
N ARG A 41 7.64 -21.40 -0.37
CA ARG A 41 6.84 -22.63 -0.16
C ARG A 41 5.42 -22.52 -0.70
N ARG A 42 5.00 -21.35 -1.17
CA ARG A 42 3.65 -21.08 -1.65
C ARG A 42 3.69 -20.75 -3.15
N PRO A 43 2.61 -21.00 -3.90
CA PRO A 43 2.51 -20.52 -5.28
C PRO A 43 2.74 -19.01 -5.34
N PHE A 44 3.46 -18.57 -6.37
CA PHE A 44 3.72 -17.15 -6.61
C PHE A 44 2.41 -16.37 -6.71
N ARG A 45 2.34 -15.25 -5.99
CA ARG A 45 1.27 -14.26 -6.12
C ARG A 45 1.91 -12.93 -6.51
N SER A 46 1.44 -12.38 -7.63
CA SER A 46 1.87 -11.06 -8.08
C SER A 46 1.53 -10.01 -7.02
N PRO A 47 2.46 -9.12 -6.66
CA PRO A 47 2.18 -7.97 -5.81
C PRO A 47 1.37 -6.89 -6.53
N SER A 48 0.98 -7.13 -7.80
CA SER A 48 0.25 -6.19 -8.64
C SER A 48 -0.97 -5.63 -7.91
N LEU A 49 -0.88 -4.34 -7.59
CA LEU A 49 -2.02 -3.55 -7.16
C LEU A 49 -2.84 -3.19 -8.41
N ASP A 50 -4.16 -3.05 -8.26
CA ASP A 50 -4.97 -2.49 -9.35
C ASP A 50 -4.69 -0.99 -9.46
N LEU A 51 -3.60 -0.66 -10.16
CA LEU A 51 -3.16 0.71 -10.36
C LEU A 51 -4.19 1.45 -11.24
N PRO A 52 -4.65 2.65 -10.89
CA PRO A 52 -5.57 3.41 -11.74
C PRO A 52 -5.10 3.48 -13.20
N SER A 53 -6.02 3.31 -14.15
CA SER A 53 -5.69 3.25 -15.59
C SER A 53 -4.85 4.43 -16.04
N VAL A 54 -5.16 5.63 -15.55
CA VAL A 54 -4.43 6.87 -15.84
C VAL A 54 -2.92 6.78 -15.53
N LEU A 55 -2.52 6.03 -14.51
CA LEU A 55 -1.10 5.85 -14.16
C LEU A 55 -0.43 4.74 -14.99
N ARG A 56 -1.20 3.72 -15.39
CA ARG A 56 -0.72 2.64 -16.27
C ARG A 56 -0.45 3.11 -17.69
N THR A 57 -1.20 4.09 -18.17
CA THR A 57 -1.13 4.60 -19.56
C THR A 57 -0.24 5.83 -19.73
N LEU A 58 0.53 6.22 -18.71
CA LEU A 58 1.46 7.33 -18.82
C LEU A 58 2.54 7.02 -19.85
N ASN A 59 2.80 7.97 -20.75
CA ASN A 59 4.01 7.94 -21.57
C ASN A 59 5.21 8.54 -20.80
N TYR A 60 6.41 8.44 -21.39
CA TYR A 60 7.64 8.94 -20.79
C TYR A 60 7.56 10.43 -20.42
N ASP A 61 7.01 11.26 -21.31
CA ASP A 61 6.94 12.71 -21.11
C ASP A 61 5.96 13.12 -20.01
N GLN A 62 4.90 12.36 -19.80
CA GLN A 62 3.96 12.55 -18.69
C GLN A 62 4.57 12.05 -17.38
N TYR A 63 5.18 10.87 -17.38
CA TYR A 63 5.76 10.29 -16.17
C TYR A 63 6.88 11.17 -15.59
N ARG A 64 7.76 11.72 -16.44
CA ARG A 64 8.83 12.63 -16.00
C ARG A 64 8.32 13.96 -15.44
N GLN A 65 7.05 14.31 -15.60
CA GLN A 65 6.46 15.49 -14.96
C GLN A 65 6.10 15.22 -13.49
N ILE A 66 5.94 13.96 -13.09
CA ILE A 66 5.70 13.58 -11.70
C ILE A 66 7.00 13.75 -10.92
N ARG A 67 7.03 14.72 -10.01
CA ARG A 67 8.20 15.03 -9.17
C ARG A 67 7.86 14.86 -7.71
N PHE A 68 8.73 14.14 -7.00
CA PHE A 68 8.65 14.06 -5.55
C PHE A 68 8.83 15.43 -4.91
N ARG A 69 7.99 15.77 -3.94
CA ARG A 69 8.09 17.03 -3.20
C ARG A 69 9.20 16.87 -2.16
N ARG A 70 10.38 17.41 -2.42
CA ARG A 70 11.56 17.25 -1.53
C ARG A 70 11.33 17.66 -0.07
N GLY A 71 10.43 18.61 0.21
CA GLY A 71 10.06 18.98 1.59
C GLY A 71 9.22 17.92 2.33
N GLN A 72 8.79 16.86 1.64
CA GLN A 72 8.02 15.73 2.17
C GLN A 72 8.88 14.46 2.25
N ALA A 73 10.20 14.56 2.11
CA ALA A 73 11.08 13.40 2.25
C ALA A 73 10.99 12.85 3.68
N LEU A 74 11.04 11.52 3.83
CA LEU A 74 11.10 10.90 5.14
C LEU A 74 12.38 11.37 5.86
N TRP A 75 12.27 11.65 7.16
CA TRP A 75 13.32 12.18 8.03
C TRP A 75 13.77 13.61 7.75
N THR A 76 13.03 14.39 6.95
CA THR A 76 13.35 15.81 6.69
C THR A 76 13.47 16.66 7.97
N SER A 77 12.69 16.37 9.02
CA SER A 77 12.65 17.15 10.26
C SER A 77 13.63 16.67 11.34
N GLY A 78 14.38 15.59 11.10
CA GLY A 78 15.30 15.02 12.08
C GLY A 78 16.73 15.54 11.91
N ASP A 79 17.54 15.42 12.97
CA ASP A 79 18.98 15.66 12.92
C ASP A 79 19.71 14.41 12.39
N LEU A 80 19.34 14.00 11.18
CA LEU A 80 19.92 12.86 10.48
C LEU A 80 20.60 13.35 9.20
N PRO A 81 21.79 12.81 8.85
CA PRO A 81 22.45 13.13 7.58
C PRO A 81 21.78 12.43 6.38
N PHE A 82 20.63 11.78 6.58
CA PHE A 82 19.93 10.98 5.60
C PHE A 82 18.50 11.46 5.39
N ARG A 83 18.03 11.31 4.15
CA ARG A 83 16.66 11.55 3.72
C ARG A 83 16.23 10.42 2.79
N VAL A 84 14.96 10.04 2.84
CA VAL A 84 14.40 9.07 1.89
C VAL A 84 13.34 9.74 1.03
N GLU A 85 13.49 9.58 -0.29
CA GLU A 85 12.54 10.03 -1.29
C GLU A 85 12.00 8.82 -2.06
N PHE A 86 10.77 8.93 -2.55
CA PHE A 86 10.06 7.82 -3.16
C PHE A 86 9.81 8.07 -4.64
N PHE A 87 9.81 6.98 -5.42
CA PHE A 87 9.32 6.98 -6.79
C PHE A 87 7.82 6.74 -6.82
N HIS A 88 7.14 7.39 -7.78
CA HIS A 88 5.71 7.25 -7.95
C HIS A 88 5.39 6.05 -8.85
N PRO A 89 4.36 5.23 -8.56
CA PRO A 89 3.90 4.19 -9.48
C PRO A 89 3.39 4.76 -10.81
N GLY A 90 3.60 4.03 -11.90
CA GLY A 90 3.17 4.39 -13.25
C GLY A 90 4.24 4.17 -14.30
N TYR A 91 3.85 4.26 -15.57
CA TYR A 91 4.73 3.96 -16.72
C TYR A 91 5.35 2.56 -16.59
N LEU A 92 6.66 2.45 -16.34
CA LEU A 92 7.39 1.19 -16.16
C LEU A 92 7.23 0.59 -14.75
N TYR A 93 6.81 1.38 -13.75
CA TYR A 93 6.75 0.97 -12.35
C TYR A 93 5.30 0.67 -11.94
N GLN A 94 4.77 -0.46 -12.39
CA GLN A 94 3.36 -0.82 -12.18
C GLN A 94 3.12 -1.57 -10.86
N ASP A 95 4.13 -2.28 -10.38
CA ASP A 95 4.07 -3.01 -9.12
C ASP A 95 4.65 -2.14 -7.98
N PRO A 96 3.86 -1.83 -6.93
CA PRO A 96 4.35 -1.03 -5.82
C PRO A 96 5.25 -1.84 -4.88
N VAL A 97 6.08 -1.12 -4.12
CA VAL A 97 6.88 -1.68 -3.02
C VAL A 97 6.24 -1.24 -1.70
N HIS A 98 5.99 -2.20 -0.82
CA HIS A 98 5.55 -1.92 0.54
C HIS A 98 6.75 -1.52 1.39
N LEU A 99 6.59 -0.42 2.12
CA LEU A 99 7.53 0.10 3.09
C LEU A 99 6.88 -0.01 4.48
N TYR A 100 7.66 -0.43 5.47
CA TYR A 100 7.25 -0.65 6.86
C TYR A 100 8.08 0.26 7.77
#